data_AF-A0A936EJC9-F1
#
_entry.id   AF-A0A936EJC9-F1
#
_cell.length_a   1.000
_cell.length_b   1.000
_cell.length_c   1.000
_cell.angle_alpha   90.00
_cell.angle_beta   90.00
_cell.angle_gamma   90.00
#
_symmetry.space_group_name_H-M   'P 1'
#
loop_
_entity.id
_entity.type
_entity.pdbx_description
1 polymer ?
#
loop_
_entity_poly.entity_id
_entity_poly.type
_entity_poly.pdbx_seq_one_letter_code
_entity_poly.pdbx_strand_id
1 'polypeptide(L)'
;MTKNGKISFFSKTDVEDIDAVNNQAVSVINSQTGSVAFSVLVNGFLFKKALMQEHFNENYMESGKYPKATFKGTITDMSKVDFKKDGSYNVTVTGDLAMHNVTNKVTVPAVIVVKGTTLSANTNFKVKLDDYKISVPKVVENNISKTIDLKVDCNYEAR
;
A
#
# COMPACT_ATOMS: atom_id res chain seq x y z
N MET A 1 10.05 8.79 -10.70
CA MET A 1 9.14 7.62 -10.55
C MET A 1 9.88 6.52 -9.80
N THR A 2 9.19 5.49 -9.30
CA THR A 2 9.87 4.31 -8.72
C THR A 2 9.26 3.01 -9.21
N LYS A 3 10.09 1.96 -9.28
CA LYS A 3 9.68 0.57 -9.53
C LYS A 3 10.00 -0.35 -8.34
N ASN A 4 10.65 0.20 -7.31
CA ASN A 4 11.19 -0.53 -6.17
C ASN A 4 10.55 -0.02 -4.88
N GLY A 5 9.28 0.38 -4.96
CA GLY A 5 8.50 0.77 -3.79
C GLY A 5 8.31 -0.43 -2.88
N LYS A 6 8.46 -0.21 -1.57
CA LYS A 6 8.23 -1.19 -0.54
C LYS A 6 6.82 -1.04 0.02
N ILE A 7 6.07 -2.12 0.03
CA ILE A 7 4.84 -2.26 0.81
C ILE A 7 5.06 -3.38 1.81
N SER A 8 4.69 -3.15 3.05
CA SER A 8 4.55 -4.20 4.04
C SER A 8 3.17 -4.15 4.65
N PHE A 9 2.65 -5.32 5.01
CA PHE A 9 1.44 -5.39 5.82
C PHE A 9 1.68 -6.18 7.09
N PHE A 10 0.86 -5.90 8.10
CA PHE A 10 0.87 -6.59 9.37
C PHE A 10 -0.55 -6.89 9.84
N SER A 11 -0.77 -8.14 10.24
CA SER A 11 -1.97 -8.61 10.90
C SER A 11 -1.58 -9.05 12.31
N LYS A 12 -2.16 -8.38 13.31
CA LYS A 12 -1.90 -8.67 14.73
C LYS A 12 -3.12 -9.34 15.34
N THR A 13 -2.92 -10.52 15.92
CA THR A 13 -3.90 -11.16 16.81
C THR A 13 -3.19 -11.66 18.06
N ASP A 14 -3.96 -12.15 19.04
CA ASP A 14 -3.39 -12.80 20.22
C ASP A 14 -2.83 -14.20 19.90
N VAL A 15 -3.24 -14.80 18.78
CA VAL A 15 -2.88 -16.18 18.40
C VAL A 15 -1.67 -16.21 17.46
N GLU A 16 -1.68 -15.39 16.40
CA GLU A 16 -0.62 -15.38 15.40
C GLU A 16 -0.41 -13.99 14.80
N ASP A 17 0.87 -13.67 14.57
CA ASP A 17 1.30 -12.47 13.85
C ASP A 17 1.59 -12.86 12.40
N ILE A 18 1.02 -12.12 11.45
CA ILE A 18 1.23 -12.34 10.02
C ILE A 18 1.81 -11.07 9.41
N ASP A 19 2.99 -11.19 8.82
CA ASP A 19 3.67 -10.12 8.11
C ASP A 19 4.13 -10.56 6.72
N ALA A 20 4.04 -9.64 5.76
CA ALA A 20 4.62 -9.85 4.44
C ALA A 20 5.12 -8.53 3.84
N VAL A 21 6.07 -8.65 2.91
CA VAL A 21 6.71 -7.51 2.25
C VAL A 21 6.74 -7.72 0.73
N ASN A 22 6.47 -6.66 -0.02
CA ASN A 22 6.67 -6.58 -1.46
C ASN A 22 7.55 -5.36 -1.78
N ASN A 23 8.68 -5.56 -2.47
CA ASN A 23 9.64 -4.50 -2.82
C ASN A 23 9.59 -4.10 -4.31
N GLN A 24 8.55 -4.53 -5.03
CA GLN A 24 8.42 -4.36 -6.48
C GLN A 24 7.23 -3.47 -6.85
N ALA A 25 6.84 -2.60 -5.94
CA ALA A 25 5.74 -1.70 -6.19
C ALA A 25 6.16 -0.54 -7.11
N VAL A 26 5.31 -0.25 -8.09
CA VAL A 26 5.52 0.86 -9.03
C VAL A 26 4.70 2.05 -8.57
N SER A 27 5.33 3.21 -8.46
CA SER A 27 4.65 4.46 -8.12
C SER A 27 5.12 5.64 -8.95
N VAL A 28 4.18 6.51 -9.29
CA VAL A 28 4.39 7.78 -9.98
C VAL A 28 3.69 8.89 -9.21
N ILE A 29 4.41 9.99 -8.98
CA ILE A 29 3.86 11.24 -8.47
C ILE A 29 4.10 12.30 -9.55
N ASN A 30 3.06 13.03 -9.93
CA ASN A 30 3.17 14.22 -10.75
C ASN A 30 3.23 15.44 -9.81
N SER A 31 4.41 16.06 -9.69
CA SER A 31 4.64 17.21 -8.80
C SER A 31 3.94 18.50 -9.26
N GLN A 32 3.45 18.57 -10.49
CA GLN A 32 2.72 19.73 -11.01
C GLN A 32 1.23 19.64 -10.67
N THR A 33 0.65 18.44 -10.74
CA THR A 33 -0.80 18.22 -10.55
C THR A 33 -1.15 17.60 -9.20
N GLY A 34 -0.17 17.05 -8.49
CA GLY A 34 -0.39 16.25 -7.27
C GLY A 34 -0.94 14.86 -7.52
N SER A 35 -1.07 14.42 -8.78
CA SER A 35 -1.59 13.09 -9.11
C SER A 35 -0.63 12.00 -8.65
N VAL A 36 -1.17 10.96 -8.03
CA VAL A 36 -0.44 9.80 -7.52
C VAL A 36 -1.04 8.53 -8.12
N ALA A 37 -0.19 7.69 -8.68
CA ALA A 37 -0.57 6.36 -9.16
C ALA A 37 0.34 5.30 -8.53
N PHE A 38 -0.25 4.16 -8.21
CA PHE A 38 0.44 3.04 -7.58
C PHE A 38 -0.06 1.70 -8.14
N SER A 39 0.82 0.73 -8.30
CA SER A 39 0.49 -0.64 -8.66
C SER A 39 1.46 -1.63 -8.03
N VAL A 40 0.94 -2.75 -7.55
CA VAL A 40 1.74 -3.86 -7.01
C VAL A 40 1.17 -5.20 -7.46
N LEU A 41 2.03 -6.16 -7.76
CA LEU A 41 1.62 -7.55 -7.98
C LEU A 41 1.37 -8.22 -6.64
N VAL A 42 0.17 -8.76 -6.43
CA VAL A 42 -0.22 -9.36 -5.15
C VAL A 42 0.62 -10.61 -4.86
N ASN A 43 0.89 -11.44 -5.86
CA ASN A 43 1.74 -12.62 -5.69
C ASN A 43 3.23 -12.32 -5.40
N GLY A 44 3.63 -11.04 -5.45
CA GLY A 44 4.98 -10.62 -5.09
C GLY A 44 5.19 -10.36 -3.60
N PHE A 45 4.16 -10.51 -2.75
CA PHE A 45 4.33 -10.44 -1.30
C PHE A 45 5.06 -11.69 -0.78
N LEU A 46 6.16 -11.46 -0.07
CA LEU A 46 6.99 -12.50 0.54
C LEU A 46 6.67 -12.63 2.02
N PHE A 47 6.43 -13.86 2.45
CA PHE A 47 6.14 -14.24 3.84
C PHE A 47 7.28 -15.06 4.41
N LYS A 48 7.37 -15.11 5.74
CA LYS A 48 8.34 -16.00 6.42
C LYS A 48 8.03 -17.48 6.21
N LYS A 49 6.75 -17.85 6.15
CA LYS A 49 6.30 -19.25 5.95
C LYS A 49 5.68 -19.39 4.56
N ALA A 50 6.19 -20.32 3.75
CA ALA A 50 5.70 -20.56 2.39
C ALA A 50 4.19 -20.89 2.36
N LEU A 51 3.71 -21.71 3.30
CA LEU A 51 2.29 -22.07 3.40
C LEU A 51 1.38 -20.85 3.67
N MET A 52 1.85 -19.85 4.42
CA MET A 52 1.08 -18.60 4.61
C MET A 52 0.97 -17.82 3.31
N GLN A 53 2.04 -17.77 2.53
CA GLN A 53 2.04 -17.12 1.22
C GLN A 53 1.10 -17.84 0.24
N GLU A 54 1.09 -19.16 0.25
CA GLU A 54 0.16 -19.96 -0.56
C GLU A 54 -1.29 -19.64 -0.18
N HIS A 55 -1.64 -19.73 1.11
CA HIS A 55 -2.98 -19.39 1.57
C HIS A 55 -3.36 -17.93 1.26
N PHE A 56 -2.44 -16.98 1.43
CA PHE A 56 -2.64 -15.57 1.06
C PHE A 56 -3.07 -15.43 -0.41
N ASN A 57 -2.35 -16.09 -1.31
CA ASN A 57 -2.60 -15.98 -2.74
C ASN A 57 -3.86 -16.73 -3.18
N GLU A 58 -4.12 -17.92 -2.64
CA GLU A 58 -5.22 -18.78 -3.09
C GLU A 58 -6.54 -18.50 -2.38
N ASN A 59 -6.52 -18.38 -1.06
CA ASN A 59 -7.74 -18.37 -0.24
C ASN A 59 -8.25 -16.97 0.10
N TYR A 60 -7.37 -15.96 0.10
CA TYR A 60 -7.73 -14.61 0.57
C TYR A 60 -7.69 -13.57 -0.53
N MET A 61 -6.58 -13.49 -1.27
CA MET A 61 -6.42 -12.47 -2.30
C MET A 61 -6.75 -12.96 -3.71
N GLU A 62 -6.97 -14.26 -3.89
CA GLU A 62 -7.23 -14.92 -5.17
C GLU A 62 -6.30 -14.37 -6.29
N SER A 63 -4.99 -14.28 -6.04
CA SER A 63 -4.07 -13.50 -6.87
C SER A 63 -3.93 -14.03 -8.30
N GLY A 64 -4.29 -15.29 -8.56
CA GLY A 64 -4.39 -15.83 -9.93
C GLY A 64 -5.50 -15.16 -10.74
N LYS A 65 -6.58 -14.71 -10.08
CA LYS A 65 -7.73 -14.02 -10.66
C LYS A 65 -7.59 -12.49 -10.54
N TYR A 66 -7.06 -12.02 -9.43
CA TYR A 66 -6.87 -10.60 -9.10
C TYR A 66 -5.38 -10.29 -8.87
N PRO A 67 -4.54 -10.31 -9.91
CA PRO A 67 -3.09 -10.28 -9.75
C PRO A 67 -2.53 -8.95 -9.25
N LYS A 68 -3.32 -7.88 -9.26
CA LYS A 68 -2.85 -6.51 -8.98
C LYS A 68 -3.74 -5.81 -7.97
N ALA A 69 -3.09 -5.09 -7.06
CA ALA A 69 -3.71 -4.00 -6.32
C ALA A 69 -3.20 -2.66 -6.88
N THR A 70 -4.09 -1.67 -7.01
CA THR A 70 -3.77 -0.37 -7.59
C THR A 70 -4.36 0.77 -6.78
N PHE A 71 -3.69 1.92 -6.80
CA PHE A 71 -4.21 3.16 -6.24
C PHE A 71 -4.10 4.28 -7.28
N LYS A 72 -5.16 5.08 -7.41
CA LYS A 72 -5.16 6.31 -8.22
C LYS A 72 -5.77 7.43 -7.41
N GLY A 73 -5.00 8.47 -7.15
CA GLY A 73 -5.45 9.56 -6.29
C GLY A 73 -4.68 10.86 -6.51
N THR A 74 -4.90 11.80 -5.59
CA THR A 74 -4.26 13.11 -5.61
C THR A 74 -3.88 13.54 -4.19
N ILE A 75 -2.77 14.28 -4.10
CA ILE A 75 -2.44 15.07 -2.91
C ILE A 75 -3.53 16.16 -2.80
N THR A 76 -4.24 16.17 -1.67
CA THR A 76 -5.46 16.99 -1.50
C THR A 76 -5.14 18.49 -1.40
N ASP A 77 -3.97 18.83 -0.85
CA ASP A 77 -3.53 20.22 -0.69
C ASP A 77 -2.07 20.34 -1.17
N MET A 78 -1.91 20.73 -2.43
CA MET A 78 -0.60 20.89 -3.06
C MET A 78 0.20 22.08 -2.52
N SER A 79 -0.46 23.05 -1.87
CA SER A 79 0.25 24.21 -1.28
C SER A 79 1.13 23.81 -0.09
N LYS A 80 0.89 22.64 0.50
CA LYS A 80 1.67 22.10 1.63
C LYS A 80 2.96 21.41 1.22
N VAL A 81 3.27 21.30 -0.07
CA VAL A 81 4.48 20.63 -0.56
C VAL A 81 5.22 21.52 -1.52
N ASP A 82 6.47 21.82 -1.20
CA ASP A 82 7.41 22.39 -2.15
C ASP A 82 8.39 21.31 -2.63
N PHE A 83 8.12 20.77 -3.82
CA PHE A 83 8.96 19.75 -4.44
C PHE A 83 10.36 20.23 -4.86
N LYS A 84 10.63 21.54 -4.76
CA LYS A 84 11.93 22.15 -5.11
C LYS A 84 12.76 22.50 -3.87
N LYS A 85 12.19 22.35 -2.67
CA LYS A 85 12.84 22.74 -1.43
C LYS A 85 12.98 21.53 -0.51
N ASP A 86 14.20 21.33 -0.03
CA ASP A 86 14.48 20.30 0.96
C ASP A 86 13.58 20.46 2.20
N GLY A 87 12.98 19.36 2.61
CA GLY A 87 12.01 19.39 3.71
C GLY A 87 11.22 18.09 3.84
N SER A 88 10.49 17.99 4.95
CA SER A 88 9.50 16.96 5.20
C SER A 88 8.12 17.60 5.24
N TYR A 89 7.23 17.12 4.39
CA TYR A 89 5.92 17.70 4.16
C TYR A 89 4.84 16.68 4.51
N ASN A 90 4.04 16.99 5.53
CA ASN A 90 2.86 16.20 5.87
C ASN A 90 1.72 16.56 4.93
N VAL A 91 1.19 15.56 4.23
CA VAL A 91 0.11 15.71 3.26
C VAL A 91 -1.01 14.72 3.53
N THR A 92 -2.16 15.00 2.91
CA THR A 92 -3.25 14.04 2.80
C THR A 92 -3.40 13.63 1.35
N VAL A 93 -3.52 12.33 1.08
CA VAL A 93 -3.75 11.78 -0.25
C VAL A 93 -5.12 11.12 -0.26
N THR A 94 -5.94 11.46 -1.27
CA THR A 94 -7.27 10.87 -1.46
C THR A 94 -7.35 10.23 -2.82
N GLY A 95 -7.94 9.04 -2.92
CA GLY A 95 -8.08 8.35 -4.19
C GLY A 95 -8.78 7.01 -4.09
N ASP A 96 -8.81 6.30 -5.21
CA ASP A 96 -9.43 4.99 -5.35
C ASP A 96 -8.37 3.90 -5.16
N LEU A 97 -8.54 3.10 -4.11
CA LEU A 97 -7.77 1.88 -3.86
C LEU A 97 -8.59 0.68 -4.39
N ALA A 98 -8.07 0.04 -5.43
CA ALA A 98 -8.64 -1.17 -6.01
C ALA A 98 -7.82 -2.40 -5.60
N MET A 99 -8.48 -3.36 -4.96
CA MET A 99 -7.89 -4.60 -4.45
C MET A 99 -8.97 -5.67 -4.42
N HIS A 100 -8.63 -6.91 -4.79
CA HIS A 100 -9.57 -8.04 -4.76
C HIS A 100 -10.89 -7.75 -5.54
N ASN A 101 -10.77 -7.10 -6.70
CA ASN A 101 -11.88 -6.66 -7.56
C ASN A 101 -12.91 -5.71 -6.92
N VAL A 102 -12.53 -5.09 -5.80
CA VAL A 102 -13.32 -4.05 -5.14
C VAL A 102 -12.52 -2.76 -5.15
N THR A 103 -13.18 -1.66 -5.48
CA THR A 103 -12.60 -0.32 -5.47
C THR A 103 -13.29 0.50 -4.40
N ASN A 104 -12.50 1.01 -3.46
CA ASN A 104 -12.97 1.91 -2.40
C ASN A 104 -12.19 3.20 -2.43
N LYS A 105 -12.89 4.30 -2.14
CA LYS A 105 -12.25 5.59 -1.91
C LYS A 105 -11.58 5.61 -0.55
N VAL A 106 -10.31 5.96 -0.51
CA VAL A 106 -9.52 6.07 0.72
C VAL A 106 -8.88 7.45 0.82
N THR A 107 -8.76 7.93 2.05
CA THR A 107 -8.05 9.18 2.39
C THR A 107 -7.05 8.85 3.48
N VAL A 108 -5.76 9.05 3.18
CA VAL A 108 -4.67 8.62 4.06
C VAL A 108 -3.67 9.76 4.27
N PRO A 109 -3.10 9.90 5.48
CA PRO A 109 -1.97 10.79 5.70
C PRO A 109 -0.71 10.21 5.04
N ALA A 110 0.13 11.07 4.48
CA ALA A 110 1.42 10.69 3.95
C ALA A 110 2.47 11.76 4.28
N VAL A 111 3.73 11.34 4.26
CA VAL A 111 4.88 12.22 4.42
C VAL A 111 5.65 12.19 3.11
N ILE A 112 5.88 13.37 2.52
CA ILE A 112 6.76 13.54 1.38
C ILE A 112 8.06 14.16 1.88
N VAL A 113 9.20 13.56 1.56
CA VAL A 113 10.52 14.12 1.88
C VAL A 113 11.22 14.49 0.59
N VAL A 114 11.65 15.74 0.51
CA VAL A 114 12.49 16.26 -0.57
C VAL A 114 13.88 16.46 0.00
N LYS A 115 14.89 15.90 -0.66
CA LYS A 115 16.30 16.07 -0.29
C LYS A 115 17.17 16.12 -1.53
N GLY A 116 17.66 17.31 -1.87
CA GLY A 116 18.36 17.59 -3.11
C GLY A 116 17.51 17.19 -4.32
N THR A 117 17.98 16.21 -5.08
CA THR A 117 17.28 15.67 -6.26
C THR A 117 16.46 14.43 -5.96
N THR A 118 16.44 13.98 -4.70
CA THR A 118 15.71 12.77 -4.28
C THR A 118 14.38 13.13 -3.64
N LEU A 119 13.37 12.31 -3.93
CA LEU A 119 12.03 12.41 -3.35
C LEU A 119 11.70 11.07 -2.70
N SER A 120 11.16 11.07 -1.48
CA SER A 120 10.53 9.89 -0.89
C SER A 120 9.10 10.19 -0.45
N ALA A 121 8.26 9.16 -0.47
CA ALA A 121 6.90 9.23 0.06
C ALA A 121 6.64 8.03 0.96
N ASN A 122 6.07 8.30 2.13
CA ASN A 122 5.79 7.30 3.15
C ASN A 122 4.35 7.45 3.64
N THR A 123 3.62 6.35 3.81
CA THR A 123 2.29 6.36 4.42
C THR A 123 2.05 5.09 5.19
N ASN A 124 1.32 5.24 6.30
CA ASN A 124 0.82 4.13 7.09
C ASN A 124 -0.69 4.31 7.22
N PHE A 125 -1.45 3.25 6.95
CA PHE A 125 -2.90 3.28 7.06
C PHE A 125 -3.44 1.87 7.28
N LYS A 126 -4.72 1.78 7.63
CA LYS A 126 -5.39 0.51 7.90
C LYS A 126 -6.42 0.23 6.81
N VAL A 127 -6.59 -1.05 6.47
CA VAL A 127 -7.68 -1.53 5.62
C VAL A 127 -8.47 -2.60 6.35
N LYS A 128 -9.78 -2.62 6.17
CA LYS A 128 -10.61 -3.74 6.64
C LYS A 128 -10.75 -4.76 5.54
N LEU A 129 -10.67 -6.04 5.88
CA LEU A 129 -10.80 -7.13 4.90
C LEU A 129 -12.17 -7.13 4.23
N ASP A 130 -13.23 -6.89 5.02
CA ASP A 130 -14.62 -6.86 4.55
C ASP A 130 -14.87 -5.76 3.50
N ASP A 131 -14.19 -4.61 3.62
CA ASP A 131 -14.32 -3.51 2.64
C ASP A 131 -13.90 -3.98 1.23
N TYR A 132 -13.03 -4.98 1.13
CA TYR A 132 -12.53 -5.54 -0.12
C TYR A 132 -13.08 -6.95 -0.42
N LYS A 133 -14.13 -7.38 0.30
CA LYS A 133 -14.74 -8.71 0.17
C LYS A 133 -13.74 -9.87 0.34
N ILE A 134 -12.71 -9.65 1.16
CA ILE A 134 -11.76 -10.69 1.53
C ILE A 134 -12.33 -11.41 2.74
N SER A 135 -12.77 -12.66 2.56
CA SER A 135 -13.44 -13.43 3.60
C SER A 135 -12.43 -14.25 4.41
N VAL A 136 -12.55 -14.22 5.74
CA VAL A 136 -11.77 -15.08 6.64
C VAL A 136 -12.66 -16.23 7.12
N PRO A 137 -12.29 -17.50 6.91
CA PRO A 137 -13.05 -18.63 7.42
C PRO A 137 -13.14 -18.60 8.96
N LYS A 138 -14.31 -18.93 9.51
CA LYS A 138 -14.56 -18.93 10.97
C LYS A 138 -13.54 -19.74 11.76
N VAL A 139 -13.08 -20.86 11.21
CA VAL A 139 -12.10 -21.75 11.88
C VAL A 139 -10.75 -21.08 12.16
N VAL A 140 -10.40 -20.02 11.43
CA VAL A 140 -9.15 -19.25 11.60
C VAL A 140 -9.39 -17.78 11.91
N GLU A 141 -10.60 -17.40 12.30
CA GLU A 141 -10.95 -15.97 12.51
C GLU A 141 -10.15 -15.32 13.64
N ASN A 142 -9.69 -16.10 14.62
CA ASN A 142 -8.84 -15.62 15.71
C ASN A 142 -7.36 -15.49 15.32
N ASN A 143 -6.97 -15.99 14.15
CA ASN A 143 -5.59 -15.96 13.66
C ASN A 143 -5.34 -14.77 12.73
N ILE A 144 -6.40 -14.20 12.14
CA ILE A 144 -6.31 -13.13 11.15
C ILE A 144 -7.13 -11.93 11.60
N SER A 145 -6.45 -10.81 11.82
CA SER A 145 -7.13 -9.54 12.13
C SER A 145 -8.05 -9.13 10.97
N LYS A 146 -9.26 -8.67 11.32
CA LYS A 146 -10.20 -8.05 10.37
C LYS A 146 -9.68 -6.73 9.80
N THR A 147 -8.71 -6.12 10.47
CA THR A 147 -8.06 -4.86 10.08
C THR A 147 -6.57 -5.08 9.91
N ILE A 148 -6.05 -4.76 8.73
CA ILE A 148 -4.65 -4.96 8.36
C ILE A 148 -3.94 -3.61 8.35
N ASP A 149 -2.81 -3.53 9.05
CA ASP A 149 -1.91 -2.39 9.01
C ASP A 149 -1.08 -2.45 7.72
N LEU A 150 -1.10 -1.38 6.94
CA LEU A 150 -0.31 -1.21 5.73
C LEU A 150 0.71 -0.11 5.93
N LYS A 151 1.93 -0.36 5.47
CA LYS A 151 3.00 0.62 5.38
C LYS A 151 3.56 0.64 3.96
N VAL A 152 3.69 1.83 3.41
CA VAL A 152 4.23 2.06 2.07
C VAL A 152 5.42 3.01 2.20
N ASP A 153 6.54 2.62 1.63
CA ASP A 153 7.78 3.40 1.56
C ASP A 153 8.27 3.43 0.12
N CYS A 154 8.33 4.61 -0.49
CA CYS A 154 8.77 4.78 -1.87
C CYS A 154 9.89 5.81 -1.94
N ASN A 155 11.01 5.42 -2.54
CA ASN A 155 12.06 6.33 -2.96
C ASN A 155 11.97 6.52 -4.47
N TYR A 156 11.85 7.76 -4.90
CA TYR A 156 11.71 8.15 -6.30
C TYR A 156 13.03 8.71 -6.80
N GLU A 157 13.40 8.24 -7.98
CA GLU A 157 14.51 8.80 -8.74
C GLU A 157 13.99 9.84 -9.71
N ALA A 158 14.73 10.94 -9.84
CA ALA A 158 14.55 11.90 -10.91
C ALA A 158 14.84 11.20 -12.25
N ARG A 159 13.99 11.46 -13.25
CA ARG A 159 14.26 11.09 -14.64
C ARG A 159 14.77 12.31 -15.38
#